data_AF-A0A7S3G9A6-F1
#
_entry.id   AF-A0A7S3G9A6-F1
#
_cell.length_a   1.000
_cell.length_b   1.000
_cell.length_c   1.000
_cell.angle_alpha   90.00
_cell.angle_beta   90.00
_cell.angle_gamma   90.00
#
_symmetry.space_group_name_H-M   'P 1'
#
loop_
_entity.id
_entity.type
_entity.pdbx_description
1 polymer ?
#
loop_
_entity_poly.entity_id
_entity_poly.type
_entity_poly.pdbx_seq_one_letter_code
_entity_poly.pdbx_strand_id
1 'polypeptide(L)'
;NFHSATAFEIIENSSFNFLSSLSEARKKEVRGLIIKFVLATDMAHHFDFISKMKNRLSTGGYDMEKVEDRVEVLKMALHAADISNTAKPYHLCSRWAFRVLSEFFNQGDAEKDRGLPISAMMDRSTPNIIKSQTGFIDFFVVPFFSLLEEYLVENEKQRKEKGEAVHSDCASFGLIKQLKSNSETWKGRTDLEGGIPVDDVKEIETWISDMKARRSAVMSIE
;
A
#
# COMPACT_ATOMS: atom_id res chain seq x y z
N ASN A 1 1.63 0.54 -15.05
CA ASN A 1 1.83 0.06 -16.44
C ASN A 1 2.71 -1.19 -16.51
N PHE A 2 3.98 -1.15 -16.09
CA PHE A 2 4.87 -2.33 -16.12
C PHE A 2 4.32 -3.52 -15.32
N HIS A 3 3.91 -3.31 -14.06
CA HIS A 3 3.35 -4.38 -13.22
C HIS A 3 2.16 -5.12 -13.87
N SER A 4 1.25 -4.38 -14.51
CA SER A 4 0.13 -4.98 -15.23
C SER A 4 0.61 -5.79 -16.45
N ALA A 5 1.56 -5.26 -17.22
CA ALA A 5 2.11 -5.95 -18.38
C ALA A 5 2.75 -7.29 -17.96
N THR A 6 3.63 -7.27 -16.95
CA THR A 6 4.28 -8.48 -16.42
C THR A 6 3.27 -9.48 -15.86
N ALA A 7 2.24 -9.02 -15.15
CA ALA A 7 1.20 -9.92 -14.64
C ALA A 7 0.47 -10.66 -15.78
N PHE A 8 0.22 -10.00 -16.91
CA PHE A 8 -0.42 -10.65 -18.05
C PHE A 8 0.52 -11.51 -18.88
N GLU A 9 1.80 -11.15 -18.98
CA GLU A 9 2.84 -12.00 -19.55
C GLU A 9 2.94 -13.34 -18.79
N ILE A 10 2.90 -13.31 -17.46
CA ILE A 10 2.87 -14.53 -16.64
C ILE A 10 1.62 -15.38 -16.93
N ILE A 11 0.45 -14.74 -17.09
CA ILE A 11 -0.83 -15.42 -17.34
C ILE A 11 -0.89 -16.03 -18.77
N GLU A 12 -0.03 -15.63 -19.70
CA GLU A 12 0.05 -16.28 -21.02
C GLU A 12 0.55 -17.72 -20.93
N ASN A 13 1.34 -18.06 -19.91
CA ASN A 13 1.68 -19.45 -19.60
C ASN A 13 0.45 -20.18 -19.07
N SER A 14 0.04 -21.26 -19.76
CA SER A 14 -1.16 -22.04 -19.43
C SER A 14 -1.15 -22.60 -18.02
N SER A 15 0.03 -22.87 -17.44
CA SER A 15 0.18 -23.38 -16.08
C SER A 15 -0.16 -22.35 -15.01
N PHE A 16 -0.10 -21.05 -15.34
CA PHE A 16 -0.40 -19.94 -14.44
C PHE A 16 -1.70 -19.21 -14.79
N ASN A 17 -2.38 -19.62 -15.87
CA ASN A 17 -3.58 -18.97 -16.37
C ASN A 17 -4.84 -19.33 -15.57
N PHE A 18 -5.04 -18.66 -14.44
CA PHE A 18 -6.24 -18.80 -13.61
C PHE A 18 -7.52 -18.27 -14.27
N LEU A 19 -7.42 -17.59 -15.41
CA LEU A 19 -8.56 -17.07 -16.18
C LEU A 19 -9.01 -18.02 -17.30
N SER A 20 -8.33 -19.17 -17.47
CA SER A 20 -8.53 -20.11 -18.58
C SER A 20 -9.97 -20.59 -18.75
N SER A 21 -10.70 -20.79 -17.63
CA SER A 21 -12.08 -21.27 -17.61
C SER A 21 -13.15 -20.19 -17.89
N LEU A 22 -12.75 -18.92 -17.97
CA LEU A 22 -13.67 -17.81 -18.22
C LEU A 22 -13.95 -17.65 -19.73
N SER A 23 -15.13 -17.10 -20.06
CA SER A 23 -15.40 -16.67 -21.43
C SER A 23 -14.52 -15.47 -21.83
N GLU A 24 -14.28 -15.28 -23.13
CA GLU A 24 -13.46 -14.17 -23.63
C GLU A 24 -13.98 -12.80 -23.19
N ALA A 25 -15.31 -12.63 -23.12
CA ALA A 25 -15.93 -11.42 -22.60
C ALA A 25 -15.55 -11.16 -21.13
N ARG A 26 -15.59 -12.20 -20.27
CA ARG A 26 -15.22 -12.09 -18.86
C ARG A 26 -13.71 -11.91 -18.67
N LYS A 27 -12.87 -12.56 -19.49
CA LYS A 27 -11.42 -12.32 -19.50
C LYS A 27 -11.10 -10.86 -19.78
N LYS A 28 -11.76 -10.26 -20.78
CA LYS A 28 -11.59 -8.84 -21.12
C LYS A 28 -12.02 -7.91 -19.97
N GLU A 29 -13.12 -8.23 -19.30
CA GLU A 29 -13.62 -7.48 -18.15
C GLU A 29 -12.65 -7.55 -16.96
N VAL A 30 -12.23 -8.76 -16.57
CA VAL A 30 -11.27 -8.98 -15.47
C VAL A 30 -9.93 -8.30 -15.77
N ARG A 31 -9.45 -8.40 -17.02
CA ARG A 31 -8.24 -7.69 -17.45
C ARG A 31 -8.37 -6.19 -17.25
N GLY A 32 -9.50 -5.60 -17.67
CA GLY A 32 -9.77 -4.18 -17.49
C GLY A 32 -9.79 -3.76 -16.00
N LEU A 33 -10.34 -4.59 -15.13
CA LEU A 33 -10.36 -4.35 -13.68
C LEU A 33 -8.97 -4.44 -13.06
N ILE A 34 -8.19 -5.47 -13.37
CA ILE A 34 -6.81 -5.63 -12.87
C ILE A 34 -5.96 -4.41 -13.26
N ILE A 35 -6.04 -3.95 -14.50
CA ILE A 35 -5.31 -2.74 -14.94
C ILE A 35 -5.73 -1.52 -14.11
N LYS A 36 -7.05 -1.30 -13.95
CA LYS A 36 -7.57 -0.18 -13.14
C LYS A 36 -7.10 -0.23 -11.70
N PHE A 37 -7.03 -1.43 -11.11
CA PHE A 37 -6.61 -1.63 -9.72
C PHE A 37 -5.10 -1.46 -9.54
N VAL A 38 -4.28 -2.03 -10.41
CA VAL A 38 -2.82 -1.86 -10.34
C VAL A 38 -2.41 -0.41 -10.58
N LEU A 39 -3.09 0.32 -11.47
CA LEU A 39 -2.81 1.75 -11.66
C LEU A 39 -3.24 2.59 -10.45
N ALA A 40 -4.25 2.14 -9.71
CA ALA A 40 -4.74 2.84 -8.53
C ALA A 40 -3.78 2.78 -7.34
N THR A 41 -2.73 1.95 -7.35
CA THR A 41 -1.73 1.91 -6.27
C THR A 41 -0.69 3.02 -6.38
N ASP A 42 -0.69 3.79 -7.48
CA ASP A 42 0.22 4.91 -7.64
C ASP A 42 -0.13 6.04 -6.65
N MET A 43 0.85 6.43 -5.83
CA MET A 43 0.71 7.52 -4.85
C MET A 43 0.34 8.87 -5.49
N ALA A 44 0.53 9.07 -6.80
CA ALA A 44 0.02 10.22 -7.52
C ALA A 44 -1.52 10.37 -7.41
N HIS A 45 -2.25 9.26 -7.24
CA HIS A 45 -3.71 9.27 -7.07
C HIS A 45 -4.17 9.42 -5.62
N HIS A 46 -3.25 9.44 -4.65
CA HIS A 46 -3.58 9.40 -3.23
C HIS A 46 -4.50 10.55 -2.80
N PHE A 47 -4.14 11.79 -3.15
CA PHE A 47 -4.94 12.97 -2.78
C PHE A 47 -6.23 13.10 -3.60
N ASP A 48 -6.27 12.53 -4.81
CA ASP A 48 -7.49 12.41 -5.60
C ASP A 48 -8.49 11.50 -4.91
N PHE A 49 -8.04 10.35 -4.37
CA PHE A 49 -8.90 9.45 -3.60
C PHE A 49 -9.45 10.13 -2.34
N ILE A 50 -8.61 10.83 -1.57
CA ILE A 50 -9.03 11.60 -0.39
C ILE A 50 -10.12 12.61 -0.78
N SER A 51 -9.87 13.39 -1.83
CA SER A 51 -10.79 14.45 -2.26
C SER A 51 -12.12 13.89 -2.75
N LYS A 52 -12.08 12.81 -3.54
CA LYS A 52 -13.28 12.11 -4.03
C LYS A 52 -14.07 11.48 -2.88
N MET A 53 -13.41 10.77 -1.97
CA MET A 53 -14.09 10.11 -0.84
C MET A 53 -14.79 11.15 0.04
N LYS A 54 -14.11 12.25 0.37
CA LYS A 54 -14.69 13.35 1.14
C LYS A 54 -15.92 13.95 0.44
N ASN A 55 -15.86 14.17 -0.87
CA ASN A 55 -17.00 14.64 -1.65
C ASN A 55 -18.15 13.64 -1.59
N ARG A 56 -17.88 12.36 -1.85
CA ARG A 56 -18.91 11.31 -1.86
C ARG A 56 -19.58 11.15 -0.49
N LEU A 57 -18.82 11.18 0.60
CA LEU A 57 -19.39 11.14 1.96
C LEU A 57 -20.34 12.32 2.22
N SER A 58 -20.04 13.51 1.69
CA SER A 58 -20.93 14.67 1.81
C SER A 58 -22.18 14.62 0.92
N THR A 59 -22.19 13.80 -0.13
CA THR A 59 -23.29 13.72 -1.12
C THR A 59 -24.06 12.40 -1.09
N GLY A 60 -24.12 11.73 0.07
CA GLY A 60 -24.90 10.50 0.24
C GLY A 60 -24.12 9.19 0.03
N GLY A 61 -22.79 9.24 0.03
CA GLY A 61 -21.91 8.06 0.01
C GLY A 61 -21.72 7.41 -1.35
N TYR A 62 -21.37 6.12 -1.33
CA TYR A 62 -21.19 5.28 -2.51
C TYR A 62 -22.36 4.30 -2.64
N ASP A 63 -22.93 4.21 -3.83
CA ASP A 63 -24.04 3.31 -4.14
C ASP A 63 -23.51 1.97 -4.64
N MET A 64 -23.55 0.94 -3.80
CA MET A 64 -22.97 -0.37 -4.10
C MET A 64 -23.71 -1.14 -5.21
N GLU A 65 -24.88 -0.66 -5.67
CA GLU A 65 -25.55 -1.20 -6.86
C GLU A 65 -24.86 -0.74 -8.15
N LYS A 66 -24.15 0.40 -8.12
CA LYS A 66 -23.42 0.94 -9.27
C LYS A 66 -22.04 0.30 -9.38
N VAL A 67 -21.72 -0.21 -10.57
CA VAL A 67 -20.42 -0.82 -10.86
C VAL A 67 -19.29 0.18 -10.64
N GLU A 68 -19.48 1.43 -11.03
CA GLU A 68 -18.49 2.49 -10.95
C GLU A 68 -18.11 2.78 -9.49
N ASP A 69 -19.10 2.86 -8.61
CA ASP A 69 -18.91 3.09 -7.18
C ASP A 69 -18.22 1.90 -6.52
N ARG A 70 -18.61 0.66 -6.85
CA ARG A 70 -17.91 -0.55 -6.37
C ARG A 70 -16.45 -0.56 -6.79
N VAL A 71 -16.17 -0.24 -8.06
CA VAL A 71 -14.80 -0.20 -8.58
C VAL A 71 -13.98 0.88 -7.87
N GLU A 72 -14.54 2.05 -7.61
CA GLU A 72 -13.82 3.12 -6.89
C GLU A 72 -13.53 2.74 -5.44
N VAL A 73 -14.49 2.14 -4.73
CA VAL A 73 -14.27 1.63 -3.36
C VAL A 73 -13.20 0.55 -3.32
N LEU A 74 -13.20 -0.37 -4.29
CA LEU A 74 -12.16 -1.41 -4.39
C LEU A 74 -10.77 -0.85 -4.68
N LYS A 75 -10.65 0.20 -5.51
CA LYS A 75 -9.37 0.90 -5.70
C LYS A 75 -8.87 1.51 -4.39
N MET A 76 -9.73 2.19 -3.64
CA MET A 76 -9.37 2.79 -2.36
C MET A 76 -9.00 1.74 -1.32
N ALA A 77 -9.70 0.60 -1.29
CA ALA A 77 -9.37 -0.53 -0.43
C ALA A 77 -8.01 -1.14 -0.78
N LEU A 78 -7.71 -1.31 -2.07
CA LEU A 78 -6.39 -1.79 -2.52
C LEU A 78 -5.28 -0.80 -2.17
N HIS A 79 -5.52 0.50 -2.39
CA HIS A 79 -4.59 1.56 -1.99
C HIS A 79 -4.34 1.53 -0.48
N ALA A 80 -5.40 1.39 0.33
CA ALA A 80 -5.29 1.24 1.79
C ALA A 80 -4.39 0.05 2.16
N ALA A 81 -4.59 -1.09 1.49
CA ALA A 81 -3.81 -2.30 1.73
C ALA A 81 -2.32 -2.07 1.44
N ASP A 82 -2.00 -1.37 0.36
CA ASP A 82 -0.63 -1.07 -0.09
C ASP A 82 0.16 -0.23 0.95
N ILE A 83 -0.50 0.72 1.61
CA ILE A 83 0.11 1.59 2.64
C ILE A 83 -0.21 1.14 4.09
N SER A 84 -0.75 -0.06 4.27
CA SER A 84 -1.24 -0.55 5.59
C SER A 84 -0.15 -0.99 6.56
N ASN A 85 1.10 -1.09 6.12
CA ASN A 85 2.26 -1.46 6.93
C ASN A 85 2.42 -0.56 8.17
N THR A 86 2.11 0.73 8.02
CA THR A 86 2.14 1.74 9.09
C THR A 86 1.09 1.53 10.18
N ALA A 87 0.01 0.81 9.89
CA ALA A 87 -1.06 0.49 10.85
C ALA A 87 -0.85 -0.85 11.58
N LYS A 88 0.26 -1.56 11.33
CA LYS A 88 0.59 -2.80 12.04
C LYS A 88 1.18 -2.51 13.43
N PRO A 89 1.25 -3.49 14.35
CA PRO A 89 2.03 -3.34 15.57
C PRO A 89 3.44 -2.84 15.29
N TYR A 90 3.98 -2.00 16.17
CA TYR A 90 5.19 -1.22 15.90
C TYR A 90 6.37 -2.04 15.35
N HIS A 91 6.64 -3.22 15.92
CA HIS A 91 7.73 -4.09 15.46
C HIS A 91 7.61 -4.53 13.98
N LEU A 92 6.39 -4.68 13.46
CA LEU A 92 6.16 -4.95 12.03
C LEU A 92 6.24 -3.66 11.22
N CYS A 93 5.68 -2.56 11.75
CA CYS A 93 5.74 -1.24 11.11
C CYS A 93 7.20 -0.82 10.87
N SER A 94 8.06 -0.93 11.89
CA SER A 94 9.49 -0.58 11.80
C SER A 94 10.23 -1.47 10.81
N ARG A 95 9.99 -2.80 10.87
CA ARG A 95 10.63 -3.75 9.94
C ARG A 95 10.29 -3.45 8.48
N TRP A 96 9.05 -3.10 8.18
CA TRP A 96 8.65 -2.69 6.82
C TRP A 96 9.24 -1.32 6.45
N ALA A 97 9.23 -0.36 7.36
CA ALA A 97 9.82 0.95 7.13
C ALA A 97 11.32 0.86 6.79
N PHE A 98 12.08 0.04 7.52
CA PHE A 98 13.51 -0.15 7.25
C PHE A 98 13.78 -0.81 5.90
N ARG A 99 12.91 -1.72 5.44
CA ARG A 99 13.01 -2.31 4.09
C ARG A 99 12.80 -1.26 3.00
N VAL A 100 11.76 -0.43 3.13
CA VAL A 100 11.48 0.67 2.18
C VAL A 100 12.63 1.67 2.17
N LEU A 101 13.12 2.08 3.35
CA LEU A 101 14.25 3.00 3.44
C LEU A 101 15.53 2.41 2.86
N SER A 102 15.79 1.11 3.07
CA SER A 102 16.94 0.43 2.45
C SER A 102 16.83 0.43 0.93
N GLU A 103 15.63 0.24 0.38
CA GLU A 103 15.39 0.35 -1.06
C GLU A 103 15.64 1.78 -1.58
N PHE A 104 15.12 2.80 -0.89
CA PHE A 104 15.38 4.21 -1.22
C PHE A 104 16.86 4.55 -1.18
N PHE A 105 17.57 4.12 -0.14
CA PHE A 105 19.00 4.36 0.00
C PHE A 105 19.81 3.66 -1.09
N ASN A 106 19.42 2.45 -1.49
CA ASN A 106 20.06 1.76 -2.62
C ASN A 106 19.82 2.48 -3.94
N GLN A 107 18.64 3.09 -4.13
CA GLN A 107 18.38 3.94 -5.30
C GLN A 107 19.25 5.21 -5.25
N GLY A 108 19.36 5.88 -4.10
CA GLY A 108 20.19 7.07 -3.95
C GLY A 108 21.67 6.83 -4.23
N ASP A 109 22.21 5.69 -3.77
CA ASP A 109 23.57 5.28 -4.13
C ASP A 109 23.72 5.05 -5.64
N ALA A 110 22.76 4.37 -6.25
CA ALA A 110 22.73 4.11 -7.68
C ALA A 110 22.63 5.40 -8.52
N GLU A 111 21.91 6.42 -8.04
CA GLU A 111 21.84 7.76 -8.65
C GLU A 111 23.20 8.46 -8.54
N LYS A 112 23.80 8.47 -7.35
CA LYS A 112 25.11 9.06 -7.08
C LYS A 112 26.21 8.43 -7.95
N ASP A 113 26.26 7.10 -8.05
CA ASP A 113 27.22 6.37 -8.86
C ASP A 113 27.12 6.70 -10.36
N ARG A 114 25.93 7.11 -10.82
CA ARG A 114 25.67 7.56 -12.19
C ARG A 114 25.86 9.05 -12.39
N GLY A 115 26.28 9.80 -11.36
CA GLY A 115 26.40 11.25 -11.40
C GLY A 115 25.05 11.98 -11.51
N LEU A 116 23.95 11.35 -11.11
CA LEU A 116 22.62 11.95 -11.07
C LEU A 116 22.38 12.66 -9.72
N PRO A 117 21.53 13.69 -9.68
CA PRO A 117 21.03 14.23 -8.42
C PRO A 117 20.33 13.14 -7.62
N ILE A 118 20.69 13.01 -6.33
CA ILE A 118 20.05 12.06 -5.43
C ILE A 118 18.61 12.52 -5.17
N SER A 119 17.66 11.63 -5.38
CA SER A 119 16.25 11.84 -5.14
C SER A 119 15.96 12.17 -3.67
N ALA A 120 14.92 12.96 -3.43
CA ALA A 120 14.52 13.33 -2.08
C ALA A 120 14.29 12.08 -1.21
N MET A 121 14.76 12.11 0.03
CA MET A 121 14.67 11.01 1.01
C MET A 121 15.53 9.77 0.71
N MET A 122 16.32 9.78 -0.37
CA MET A 122 17.14 8.64 -0.80
C MET A 122 18.61 8.74 -0.39
N ASP A 123 19.03 9.85 0.21
CA ASP A 123 20.42 10.01 0.69
C ASP A 123 20.60 9.39 2.08
N ARG A 124 21.31 8.26 2.14
CA ARG A 124 21.64 7.56 3.39
C ARG A 124 22.67 8.29 4.27
N SER A 125 23.39 9.27 3.73
CA SER A 125 24.39 10.06 4.49
C SER A 125 23.75 11.13 5.35
N THR A 126 22.52 11.53 5.03
CA THR A 126 21.69 12.46 5.83
C THR A 126 20.34 11.82 6.13
N PRO A 127 20.30 10.69 6.88
CA PRO A 127 19.09 9.92 7.08
C PRO A 127 18.13 10.72 7.98
N ASN A 128 16.90 10.93 7.50
CA ASN A 128 15.85 11.57 8.29
C ASN A 128 14.69 10.61 8.56
N ILE A 129 15.01 9.45 9.14
CA ILE A 129 14.08 8.34 9.32
C ILE A 129 12.87 8.75 10.14
N ILE A 130 13.09 9.38 11.31
CA ILE A 130 12.02 9.78 12.23
C ILE A 130 11.03 10.73 11.53
N LYS A 131 11.52 11.80 10.90
CA LYS A 131 10.66 12.77 10.19
C LYS A 131 10.00 12.15 8.96
N SER A 132 10.70 11.26 8.26
CA SER A 132 10.13 10.53 7.13
C SER A 132 8.93 9.69 7.55
N GLN A 133 9.07 8.89 8.61
CA GLN A 133 8.03 7.96 9.05
C GLN A 133 6.85 8.70 9.70
N THR A 134 7.14 9.66 10.59
CA THR A 134 6.09 10.51 11.19
C THR A 134 5.36 11.34 10.14
N GLY A 135 6.08 11.94 9.20
CA GLY A 135 5.49 12.70 8.11
C GLY A 135 4.62 11.85 7.20
N PHE A 136 5.06 10.64 6.82
CA PHE A 136 4.25 9.73 6.02
C PHE A 136 2.97 9.31 6.76
N ILE A 137 3.08 8.93 8.04
CA ILE A 137 1.92 8.55 8.86
C ILE A 137 0.95 9.73 9.01
N ASP A 138 1.44 10.88 9.46
CA ASP A 138 0.59 12.00 9.87
C ASP A 138 -0.04 12.74 8.68
N PHE A 139 0.66 12.85 7.54
CA PHE A 139 0.20 13.63 6.38
C PHE A 139 -0.43 12.80 5.25
N PHE A 140 -0.15 11.50 5.16
CA PHE A 140 -0.69 10.65 4.10
C PHE A 140 -1.63 9.59 4.69
N VAL A 141 -1.11 8.76 5.59
CA VAL A 141 -1.85 7.57 6.03
C VAL A 141 -3.03 7.93 6.94
N VAL A 142 -2.82 8.74 7.97
CA VAL A 142 -3.88 9.11 8.92
C VAL A 142 -5.05 9.80 8.21
N PRO A 143 -4.86 10.81 7.33
CA PRO A 143 -5.96 11.42 6.60
C PRO A 143 -6.73 10.42 5.74
N PHE A 144 -6.04 9.54 5.02
CA PHE A 144 -6.66 8.55 4.15
C PHE A 144 -7.47 7.51 4.94
N PHE A 145 -6.87 6.93 5.99
CA PHE A 145 -7.55 5.92 6.81
C PHE A 145 -8.70 6.52 7.62
N SER A 146 -8.63 7.80 8.01
CA SER A 146 -9.72 8.43 8.77
C SER A 146 -10.98 8.53 7.93
N LEU A 147 -10.83 8.92 6.66
CA LEU A 147 -11.95 8.96 5.72
C LEU A 147 -12.47 7.54 5.40
N LEU A 148 -11.57 6.56 5.28
CA LEU A 148 -11.97 5.18 5.05
C LEU A 148 -12.76 4.62 6.24
N GLU A 149 -12.34 4.92 7.48
CA GLU A 149 -13.08 4.54 8.69
C GLU A 149 -14.46 5.22 8.74
N GLU A 150 -14.53 6.53 8.45
CA GLU A 150 -15.79 7.26 8.35
C GLU A 150 -16.73 6.63 7.31
N TYR A 151 -16.21 6.27 6.13
CA TYR A 151 -16.97 5.58 5.09
C TYR A 151 -17.48 4.22 5.57
N LEU A 152 -16.64 3.42 6.23
CA LEU A 152 -17.03 2.09 6.70
C LEU A 152 -18.11 2.15 7.78
N VAL A 153 -18.02 3.12 8.70
CA VAL A 153 -19.03 3.35 9.74
C VAL A 153 -20.36 3.82 9.13
N GLU A 154 -20.33 4.76 8.20
CA GLU A 154 -21.54 5.24 7.52
C GLU A 154 -22.18 4.14 6.67
N ASN A 155 -21.37 3.36 5.93
CA ASN A 155 -21.87 2.21 5.17
C ASN A 155 -22.51 1.16 6.08
N GLU A 156 -21.88 0.83 7.21
CA GLU A 156 -22.43 -0.11 8.19
C GLU A 156 -23.79 0.37 8.71
N LYS A 157 -23.91 1.66 9.05
CA LYS A 157 -25.18 2.27 9.49
C LYS A 157 -26.27 2.16 8.43
N GLN A 158 -25.97 2.54 7.18
CA GLN A 158 -26.95 2.47 6.08
C GLN A 158 -27.43 1.04 5.81
N ARG A 159 -26.53 0.05 5.92
CA ARG A 159 -26.88 -1.36 5.75
C ARG A 159 -27.76 -1.88 6.90
N LYS A 160 -27.46 -1.47 8.15
CA LYS A 160 -28.33 -1.75 9.31
C LYS A 160 -29.73 -1.18 9.12
N GLU A 161 -29.86 0.06 8.64
CA GLU A 161 -31.15 0.71 8.36
C GLU A 161 -31.97 -0.03 7.28
N LYS A 162 -31.30 -0.65 6.31
CA LYS A 162 -31.92 -1.51 5.27
C LYS A 162 -32.25 -2.93 5.74
N GLY A 163 -31.91 -3.30 6.98
CA GLY A 163 -32.09 -4.66 7.49
C GLY A 163 -31.13 -5.68 6.89
N GLU A 164 -30.01 -5.23 6.31
CA GLU A 164 -28.99 -6.11 5.75
C GLU A 164 -28.05 -6.64 6.84
N ALA A 165 -27.47 -7.82 6.61
CA ALA A 165 -26.43 -8.37 7.47
C ALA A 165 -25.15 -7.51 7.40
N VAL A 166 -24.61 -7.17 8.57
CA VAL A 166 -23.35 -6.44 8.74
C VAL A 166 -22.34 -7.31 9.47
N HIS A 167 -21.09 -7.31 9.00
CA HIS A 167 -20.07 -8.29 9.40
C HIS A 167 -19.19 -7.82 10.57
N SER A 168 -19.23 -6.55 10.96
CA SER A 168 -18.30 -5.99 11.95
C SER A 168 -18.79 -4.68 12.54
N ASP A 169 -18.39 -4.38 13.77
CA ASP A 169 -18.38 -3.02 14.34
C ASP A 169 -17.15 -2.28 13.78
N CYS A 170 -17.32 -1.60 12.65
CA CYS A 170 -16.22 -0.93 11.94
C CYS A 170 -15.56 0.16 12.80
N ALA A 171 -16.30 0.77 13.72
CA ALA A 171 -15.78 1.76 14.66
C ALA A 171 -14.80 1.17 15.68
N SER A 172 -14.79 -0.16 15.84
CA SER A 172 -13.90 -0.85 16.79
C SER A 172 -12.51 -1.19 16.22
N PHE A 173 -12.24 -0.94 14.94
CA PHE A 173 -10.99 -1.36 14.29
C PHE A 173 -9.73 -0.71 14.87
N GLY A 174 -9.84 0.48 15.48
CA GLY A 174 -8.73 1.11 16.19
C GLY A 174 -7.51 1.44 15.31
N LEU A 175 -7.66 1.45 13.98
CA LEU A 175 -6.56 1.68 13.03
C LEU A 175 -5.95 3.06 13.23
N ILE A 176 -6.78 4.10 13.40
CA ILE A 176 -6.29 5.47 13.66
C ILE A 176 -5.55 5.56 14.99
N LYS A 177 -6.03 4.84 16.01
CA LYS A 177 -5.33 4.77 17.31
C LYS A 177 -3.95 4.11 17.14
N GLN A 178 -3.87 3.01 16.40
CA GLN A 178 -2.60 2.31 16.13
C GLN A 178 -1.63 3.18 15.32
N LEU A 179 -2.11 3.87 14.28
CA LEU A 179 -1.31 4.78 13.46
C LEU A 179 -0.72 5.93 14.30
N LYS A 180 -1.56 6.60 15.10
CA LYS A 180 -1.09 7.66 16.01
C LYS A 180 -0.10 7.12 17.04
N SER A 181 -0.36 5.95 17.62
CA SER A 181 0.58 5.29 18.55
C SER A 181 1.93 5.00 17.89
N ASN A 182 1.93 4.53 16.63
CA ASN A 182 3.17 4.28 15.90
C ASN A 182 3.90 5.59 15.58
N SER A 183 3.19 6.65 15.18
CA SER A 183 3.77 7.99 14.97
C SER A 183 4.48 8.49 16.23
N GLU A 184 3.83 8.42 17.39
CA GLU A 184 4.47 8.78 18.68
C GLU A 184 5.67 7.89 19.01
N THR A 185 5.58 6.58 18.72
CA THR A 185 6.70 5.67 18.93
C THR A 185 7.90 6.07 18.07
N TRP A 186 7.68 6.43 16.79
CA TRP A 186 8.74 6.90 15.90
C TRP A 186 9.42 8.18 16.43
N LYS A 187 8.67 9.13 16.98
CA LYS A 187 9.22 10.38 17.55
C LYS A 187 10.22 10.11 18.67
N GLY A 188 10.06 9.00 19.41
CA GLY A 188 10.96 8.60 20.50
C GLY A 188 12.20 7.83 20.08
N ARG A 189 12.37 7.48 18.80
CA ARG A 189 13.47 6.62 18.30
C ARG A 189 14.73 7.40 17.94
N THR A 190 15.30 8.12 18.90
CA THR A 190 16.55 8.88 18.69
C THR A 190 17.74 7.99 18.31
N ASP A 191 17.68 6.70 18.61
CA ASP A 191 18.65 5.69 18.17
C ASP A 191 18.75 5.56 16.63
N LEU A 192 17.80 6.12 15.89
CA LEU A 192 17.75 6.09 14.42
C LEU A 192 18.30 7.35 13.74
N GLU A 193 18.82 8.33 14.50
CA GLU A 193 19.44 9.53 13.93
C GLU A 193 20.64 9.21 13.04
N GLY A 194 21.35 8.12 13.32
CA GLY A 194 22.48 7.63 12.53
C GLY A 194 22.11 6.75 11.32
N GLY A 195 20.81 6.49 11.10
CA GLY A 195 20.33 5.61 10.04
C GLY A 195 19.69 4.32 10.57
N ILE A 196 19.52 3.33 9.68
CA ILE A 196 18.93 2.03 10.03
C ILE A 196 19.93 1.25 10.90
N PRO A 197 19.50 0.60 12.00
CA PRO A 197 20.43 -0.16 12.84
C PRO A 197 21.12 -1.27 12.06
N VAL A 198 22.38 -1.54 12.39
CA VAL A 198 23.23 -2.48 11.63
C VAL A 198 22.64 -3.89 11.54
N ASP A 199 22.04 -4.38 12.63
CA ASP A 199 21.46 -5.72 12.64
C ASP A 199 20.18 -5.80 11.79
N ASP A 200 19.37 -4.73 11.75
CA ASP A 200 18.24 -4.62 10.83
C ASP A 200 18.71 -4.60 9.37
N VAL A 201 19.81 -3.89 9.04
CA VAL A 201 20.38 -3.89 7.69
C VAL A 201 20.79 -5.30 7.28
N LYS A 202 21.51 -6.05 8.12
CA LYS A 202 21.91 -7.44 7.84
C LYS A 202 20.70 -8.35 7.62
N GLU A 203 19.65 -8.18 8.43
CA GLU A 203 18.41 -8.95 8.28
C GLU A 203 17.75 -8.67 6.92
N ILE A 204 17.70 -7.39 6.52
CA ILE A 204 17.14 -6.96 5.24
C ILE A 204 17.95 -7.52 4.07
N GLU A 205 19.28 -7.45 4.12
CA GLU A 205 20.17 -8.01 3.09
C GLU A 205 19.97 -9.52 2.94
N THR A 206 19.87 -10.25 4.06
CA THR A 206 19.57 -11.68 4.07
C THR A 206 18.23 -11.96 3.40
N TRP A 207 17.19 -11.20 3.75
CA TRP A 207 15.87 -11.33 3.15
C TRP A 207 15.87 -11.05 1.63
N ILE A 208 16.60 -10.03 1.18
CA ILE A 208 16.75 -9.71 -0.25
C ILE A 208 17.45 -10.87 -0.98
N SER A 209 18.51 -11.43 -0.39
CA SER A 209 19.24 -12.57 -0.94
C SER A 209 18.30 -13.78 -1.12
N ASP A 210 17.54 -14.10 -0.09
CA ASP A 210 16.56 -15.20 -0.11
C ASP A 210 15.49 -14.99 -1.20
N MET A 211 14.98 -13.76 -1.36
CA MET A 211 14.01 -13.45 -2.41
C MET A 211 14.60 -13.62 -3.81
N LYS A 212 15.85 -13.19 -4.04
CA LYS A 212 16.53 -13.37 -5.32
C LYS A 212 16.77 -14.85 -5.62
N ALA A 213 17.15 -15.64 -4.62
CA ALA A 213 17.32 -17.09 -4.74
C ALA A 213 16.00 -17.78 -5.11
N ARG A 214 14.90 -17.44 -4.43
CA ARG A 214 13.56 -17.96 -4.74
C ARG A 214 13.11 -17.59 -6.15
N ARG A 215 13.30 -16.33 -6.56
CA ARG A 215 12.99 -15.89 -7.93
C ARG A 215 13.77 -16.69 -8.96
N SER A 216 15.08 -16.87 -8.74
CA SER A 216 15.93 -17.63 -9.65
C SER A 216 15.49 -19.10 -9.76
N ALA A 217 15.11 -19.71 -8.62
CA ALA A 217 14.58 -21.07 -8.59
C ALA A 217 13.28 -21.21 -9.40
N VAL A 218 12.36 -20.24 -9.28
CA VAL A 218 11.11 -20.23 -10.07
C VAL A 218 11.39 -20.09 -11.56
N MET A 219 12.31 -19.18 -11.95
CA MET A 219 12.67 -18.97 -13.35
C MET A 219 13.45 -20.15 -13.97
N SER A 220 14.04 -21.04 -13.16
CA SER A 220 14.79 -22.23 -13.62
C SER A 220 13.94 -23.48 -13.80
N ILE A 221 12.63 -23.42 -13.55
CA ILE A 221 11.68 -24.54 -13.72
C ILE A 221 11.11 -24.59 -15.16
N GLU A 222 11.46 -23.64 -16.01
CA GLU A 222 11.19 -23.64 -17.46
C GLU A 222 12.39 -24.22 -18.25
#